data_AF-A0A523EPG2-F1
#
_entry.id   AF-A0A523EPG2-F1
#
_cell.length_a   1.000
_cell.length_b   1.000
_cell.length_c   1.000
_cell.angle_alpha   90.00
_cell.angle_beta   90.00
_cell.angle_gamma   90.00
#
_symmetry.space_group_name_H-M   'P 1'
#
loop_
_entity.id
_entity.type
_entity.pdbx_description
1 polymer ?
#
loop_
_entity_poly.entity_id
_entity_poly.type
_entity_poly.pdbx_seq_one_letter_code
_entity_poly.pdbx_strand_id
1 'polypeptide(L)'
;MNRIAPTISSSITPQPLAPRTVAREFLSLLDAGVKIKPAGEARSDPSELLEAGYIPRQKLELFGTRFYLTRARKNPAVRFFVAYVLPPQEPARRRRIYPRIFYKDLSLVWRVASHLVATDDEFWIGKGAVERWSENGYEHARSVESTTDLPLEMQTALETLNHSQRRVLTDERALHLILKNAPHGRIEPYRDFIAPREIAAARPRARIHAGRRVAFFSRKNDPASLKFVNGFAPDFRRGIVETSRSSSRLYGGPLRRFRILSENRRIQYLFLAAPRHVWIIPPQATTTELSSYGVRVIDVKADEDLFVPGYEYHYIDDELEPPELFSQIPEGFAGTQADFDSTRADASAWLNKLPIIREFRRRVLRQNPDR
;
A
#
# COMPACT_ATOMS: atom_id res chain seq x y z
N MET A 1 29.40 10.72 -7.71
CA MET A 1 28.30 11.26 -6.87
C MET A 1 27.63 10.13 -6.11
N ASN A 2 27.55 10.22 -4.77
CA ASN A 2 27.03 9.16 -3.91
C ASN A 2 25.50 9.10 -3.95
N ARG A 3 24.94 7.90 -4.21
CA ARG A 3 23.49 7.61 -4.21
C ARG A 3 22.91 7.74 -2.79
N ILE A 4 21.60 7.92 -2.64
CA ILE A 4 20.95 7.81 -1.32
C ILE A 4 21.24 6.41 -0.77
N ALA A 5 21.83 6.35 0.43
CA ALA A 5 22.25 5.09 1.03
C ALA A 5 21.02 4.24 1.40
N PRO A 6 21.01 2.95 1.05
CA PRO A 6 19.97 2.03 1.53
C PRO A 6 20.08 1.89 3.05
N THR A 7 18.93 1.79 3.72
CA THR A 7 18.79 1.49 5.14
C THR A 7 17.92 0.24 5.25
N ILE A 8 18.52 -0.85 5.72
CA ILE A 8 17.78 -2.09 6.01
C ILE A 8 17.28 -1.97 7.45
N SER A 9 15.96 -1.92 7.62
CA SER A 9 15.32 -1.84 8.93
C SER A 9 14.47 -3.08 9.20
N SER A 10 14.42 -3.52 10.45
CA SER A 10 13.46 -4.53 10.92
C SER A 10 12.04 -3.99 10.85
N SER A 11 11.03 -4.86 10.86
CA SER A 11 9.67 -4.37 10.97
C SER A 11 9.46 -3.77 12.35
N ILE A 12 8.66 -2.73 12.38
CA ILE A 12 8.30 -2.07 13.62
C ILE A 12 7.20 -2.86 14.30
N THR A 13 7.09 -2.69 15.62
CA THR A 13 5.96 -3.19 16.40
C THR A 13 5.21 -1.99 16.98
N PRO A 14 3.91 -2.13 17.30
CA PRO A 14 3.21 -1.11 18.05
C PRO A 14 3.91 -0.84 19.38
N GLN A 15 4.09 0.44 19.73
CA GLN A 15 4.69 0.78 21.02
C GLN A 15 3.78 0.23 22.14
N PRO A 16 4.35 -0.42 23.17
CA PRO A 16 3.58 -1.06 24.25
C PRO A 16 3.03 -0.04 25.26
N LEU A 17 2.43 1.04 24.77
CA LEU A 17 1.87 2.12 25.57
C LEU A 17 0.38 1.87 25.80
N ALA A 18 -0.09 2.17 27.02
CA ALA A 18 -1.51 2.19 27.30
C ALA A 18 -2.22 3.24 26.41
N PRO A 19 -3.44 2.98 25.92
CA PRO A 19 -4.14 3.92 25.04
C PRO A 19 -4.35 5.32 25.64
N ARG A 20 -4.47 5.43 26.97
CA ARG A 20 -4.55 6.73 27.67
C ARG A 20 -3.22 7.49 27.66
N THR A 21 -2.09 6.79 27.63
CA THR A 21 -0.76 7.38 27.53
C THR A 21 -0.54 7.92 26.13
N VAL A 22 -0.90 7.14 25.10
CA VAL A 22 -0.85 7.59 23.69
C VAL A 22 -1.71 8.84 23.48
N ALA A 23 -2.94 8.84 23.99
CA ALA A 23 -3.83 10.00 23.90
C ALA A 23 -3.25 11.24 24.59
N ARG A 24 -2.70 11.09 25.81
CA ARG A 24 -2.06 12.20 26.54
C ARG A 24 -0.84 12.75 25.80
N GLU A 25 0.02 11.88 25.27
CA GLU A 25 1.16 12.30 24.46
C GLU A 25 0.70 13.11 23.24
N PHE A 26 -0.34 12.63 22.54
CA PHE A 26 -0.90 13.32 21.39
C PHE A 26 -1.47 14.69 21.74
N LEU A 27 -2.28 14.79 22.80
CA LEU A 27 -2.86 16.06 23.25
C LEU A 27 -1.79 17.05 23.71
N SER A 28 -0.74 16.57 24.40
CA SER A 28 0.39 17.42 24.81
C SER A 28 1.13 18.04 23.60
N LEU A 29 1.15 17.37 22.45
CA LEU A 29 1.67 17.98 21.22
C LEU A 29 0.80 19.16 20.77
N LEU A 30 -0.51 19.03 20.85
CA LEU A 30 -1.46 20.09 20.48
C LEU A 30 -1.35 21.28 21.44
N ASP A 31 -1.27 21.01 22.75
CA ASP A 31 -1.05 22.02 23.79
C ASP A 31 0.26 22.78 23.57
N ALA A 32 1.29 22.10 23.06
CA ALA A 32 2.57 22.70 22.67
C ALA A 32 2.52 23.47 21.33
N GLY A 33 1.35 23.59 20.69
CA GLY A 33 1.11 24.38 19.48
C GLY A 33 1.25 23.62 18.16
N VAL A 34 1.36 22.29 18.18
CA VAL A 34 1.36 21.47 16.95
C VAL A 34 -0.04 21.49 16.34
N LYS A 35 -0.14 21.75 15.04
CA LYS A 35 -1.45 21.89 14.36
C LYS A 35 -1.84 20.63 13.60
N ILE A 36 -3.10 20.20 13.74
CA ILE A 36 -3.70 19.17 12.90
C ILE A 36 -4.09 19.79 11.55
N LYS A 37 -3.80 19.10 10.43
CA LYS A 37 -4.02 19.56 9.06
C LYS A 37 -4.74 18.50 8.22
N PRO A 38 -6.06 18.29 8.42
CA PRO A 38 -6.85 17.43 7.53
C PRO A 38 -7.06 18.09 6.17
N ALA A 39 -7.42 17.29 5.16
CA ALA A 39 -7.66 17.75 3.80
C ALA A 39 -9.15 17.86 3.45
N GLY A 40 -10.01 17.12 4.17
CA GLY A 40 -11.46 17.08 4.01
C GLY A 40 -12.22 18.16 4.78
N GLU A 41 -13.46 17.85 5.17
CA GLU A 41 -14.41 18.80 5.79
C GLU A 41 -13.89 19.40 7.10
N ALA A 42 -13.15 18.62 7.92
CA ALA A 42 -12.56 19.10 9.17
C ALA A 42 -11.41 20.10 8.97
N ARG A 43 -11.12 20.54 7.74
CA ARG A 43 -10.05 21.50 7.44
C ARG A 43 -10.27 22.87 8.08
N SER A 44 -11.53 23.32 8.14
CA SER A 44 -11.90 24.58 8.80
C SER A 44 -11.88 24.46 10.32
N ASP A 45 -12.22 23.29 10.85
CA ASP A 45 -12.23 23.01 12.27
C ASP A 45 -11.62 21.63 12.62
N PRO A 46 -10.29 21.53 12.78
CA PRO A 46 -9.65 20.25 13.05
C PRO A 46 -9.97 19.62 14.41
N SER A 47 -10.52 20.38 15.39
CA SER A 47 -10.88 19.79 16.70
C SER A 47 -12.08 18.86 16.61
N GLU A 48 -12.94 19.05 15.60
CA GLU A 48 -14.05 18.17 15.26
C GLU A 48 -13.61 16.70 15.16
N LEU A 49 -12.39 16.43 14.69
CA LEU A 49 -11.86 15.07 14.64
C LEU A 49 -11.75 14.44 16.04
N LEU A 50 -11.30 15.20 17.03
CA LEU A 50 -11.12 14.69 18.40
C LEU A 50 -12.48 14.57 19.10
N GLU A 51 -13.37 15.53 18.89
CA GLU A 51 -14.75 15.54 19.40
C GLU A 51 -15.57 14.37 18.84
N ALA A 52 -15.40 14.04 17.55
CA ALA A 52 -15.97 12.86 16.91
C ALA A 52 -15.34 11.52 17.36
N GLY A 53 -14.40 11.57 18.30
CA GLY A 53 -13.81 10.37 18.91
C GLY A 53 -12.67 9.75 18.10
N TYR A 54 -12.05 10.49 17.18
CA TYR A 54 -10.82 10.07 16.49
C TYR A 54 -9.55 10.32 17.32
N ILE A 55 -9.65 10.24 18.65
CA ILE A 55 -8.50 10.33 19.56
C ILE A 55 -7.61 9.09 19.38
N PRO A 56 -6.29 9.25 19.16
CA PRO A 56 -5.40 8.11 18.98
C PRO A 56 -5.32 7.19 20.19
N ARG A 57 -5.14 5.90 19.91
CA ARG A 57 -5.06 4.82 20.89
C ARG A 57 -3.78 4.00 20.76
N GLN A 58 -3.10 4.09 19.63
CA GLN A 58 -1.91 3.31 19.29
C GLN A 58 -0.84 4.25 18.71
N LYS A 59 0.43 3.88 18.87
CA LYS A 59 1.57 4.63 18.35
C LYS A 59 2.53 3.69 17.64
N LEU A 60 2.91 4.06 16.42
CA LEU A 60 4.01 3.45 15.67
C LEU A 60 5.08 4.52 15.43
N GLU A 61 6.33 4.09 15.23
CA GLU A 61 7.42 4.97 14.85
C GLU A 61 8.29 4.31 13.80
N LEU A 62 8.55 5.02 12.70
CA LEU A 62 9.37 4.53 11.60
C LEU A 62 10.13 5.70 10.98
N PHE A 63 11.46 5.57 10.87
CA PHE A 63 12.33 6.59 10.27
C PHE A 63 12.15 8.00 10.88
N GLY A 64 11.90 8.07 12.19
CA GLY A 64 11.62 9.32 12.92
C GLY A 64 10.22 9.91 12.67
N THR A 65 9.41 9.30 11.80
CA THR A 65 7.99 9.62 11.64
C THR A 65 7.20 8.93 12.73
N ARG A 66 6.35 9.67 13.43
CA ARG A 66 5.42 9.12 14.42
C ARG A 66 4.04 8.98 13.80
N PHE A 67 3.42 7.82 14.00
CA PHE A 67 2.06 7.52 13.54
C PHE A 67 1.20 7.28 14.76
N TYR A 68 0.25 8.17 15.02
CA TYR A 68 -0.76 7.95 16.05
C TYR A 68 -2.02 7.41 15.37
N LEU A 69 -2.48 6.23 15.77
CA LEU A 69 -3.60 5.54 15.13
C LEU A 69 -4.78 5.44 16.08
N THR A 70 -6.00 5.60 15.58
CA THR A 70 -7.21 5.23 16.31
C THR A 70 -7.34 3.70 16.42
N ARG A 71 -8.46 3.22 16.97
CA ARG A 71 -8.91 1.84 16.67
C ARG A 71 -9.30 1.75 15.19
N ALA A 72 -9.34 0.53 14.66
CA ALA A 72 -9.80 0.28 13.32
C ALA A 72 -11.30 0.55 13.25
N ARG A 73 -11.72 1.05 12.10
CA ARG A 73 -13.08 1.38 11.72
C ARG A 73 -13.36 0.74 10.37
N LYS A 74 -14.61 0.73 9.96
CA LYS A 74 -15.01 0.22 8.64
C LYS A 74 -16.17 1.01 8.11
N ASN A 75 -16.32 1.00 6.81
CA ASN A 75 -17.58 1.28 6.13
C ASN A 75 -17.83 0.16 5.10
N PRO A 76 -18.89 0.20 4.28
CA PRO A 76 -19.13 -0.80 3.25
C PRO A 76 -17.95 -0.97 2.28
N ALA A 77 -17.24 0.12 1.97
CA ALA A 77 -16.15 0.10 1.00
C ALA A 77 -14.84 -0.46 1.58
N VAL A 78 -14.44 -0.04 2.78
CA VAL A 78 -13.10 -0.30 3.32
C VAL A 78 -13.06 -0.45 4.84
N ARG A 79 -12.08 -1.22 5.31
CA ARG A 79 -11.64 -1.24 6.71
C ARG A 79 -10.36 -0.42 6.85
N PHE A 80 -10.32 0.47 7.84
CA PHE A 80 -9.29 1.49 7.95
C PHE A 80 -8.96 1.92 9.38
N PHE A 81 -7.84 2.62 9.53
CA PHE A 81 -7.49 3.44 10.70
C PHE A 81 -7.53 4.91 10.32
N VAL A 82 -7.97 5.75 11.25
CA VAL A 82 -7.60 7.17 11.21
C VAL A 82 -6.19 7.27 11.77
N ALA A 83 -5.28 7.71 10.91
CA ALA A 83 -3.85 7.84 11.19
C ALA A 83 -3.45 9.31 11.22
N TYR A 84 -2.73 9.70 12.25
CA TYR A 84 -2.14 11.02 12.40
C TYR A 84 -0.64 10.90 12.15
N VAL A 85 -0.22 11.31 10.96
CA VAL A 85 1.18 11.25 10.53
C VAL A 85 1.88 12.52 11.00
N LEU A 86 2.90 12.34 11.83
CA LEU A 86 3.77 13.42 12.31
C LEU A 86 5.18 13.20 11.73
N PRO A 87 5.53 13.91 10.63
CA PRO A 87 6.84 13.81 10.00
C PRO A 87 7.99 14.14 10.97
N PRO A 88 9.21 13.65 10.70
CA PRO A 88 10.38 14.00 11.49
C PRO A 88 10.69 15.50 11.37
N GLN A 89 11.16 16.08 12.47
CA GLN A 89 11.88 17.37 12.51
C GLN A 89 11.21 18.59 11.83
N GLU A 90 10.32 19.25 12.56
CA GLU A 90 10.15 20.71 12.49
C GLU A 90 10.23 21.30 13.92
N PRO A 91 10.53 22.59 14.13
CA PRO A 91 10.30 23.24 15.43
C PRO A 91 8.82 23.10 15.84
N ALA A 92 8.52 22.94 17.14
CA ALA A 92 7.15 22.64 17.61
C ALA A 92 6.07 23.58 17.03
N ARG A 93 6.37 24.88 16.91
CA ARG A 93 5.46 25.90 16.31
C ARG A 93 5.20 25.75 14.81
N ARG A 94 6.06 25.03 14.09
CA ARG A 94 5.90 24.74 12.65
C ARG A 94 5.32 23.35 12.40
N ARG A 95 5.57 22.40 13.32
CA ARG A 95 5.10 21.01 13.22
C ARG A 95 3.63 20.93 12.89
N ARG A 96 3.33 20.05 11.94
CA ARG A 96 1.98 19.70 11.52
C ARG A 96 1.79 18.20 11.68
N ILE A 97 0.59 17.84 12.11
CA ILE A 97 0.09 16.47 12.12
C ILE A 97 -0.90 16.36 10.97
N TYR A 98 -0.73 15.33 10.15
CA TYR A 98 -1.55 15.11 8.96
C TYR A 98 -2.47 13.90 9.19
N PRO A 99 -3.78 14.09 9.40
CA PRO A 99 -4.77 13.03 9.40
C PRO A 99 -4.82 12.35 8.03
N ARG A 100 -4.84 11.03 8.02
CA ARG A 100 -4.84 10.15 6.86
C ARG A 100 -5.72 8.93 7.13
N ILE A 101 -6.23 8.32 6.07
CA ILE A 101 -6.96 7.06 6.14
C ILE A 101 -6.01 5.95 5.70
N PHE A 102 -5.59 5.12 6.66
CA PHE A 102 -4.82 3.91 6.38
C PHE A 102 -5.77 2.75 6.22
N TYR A 103 -5.89 2.20 5.02
CA TYR A 103 -6.84 1.14 4.69
C TYR A 103 -6.13 -0.09 4.18
N LYS A 104 -6.84 -1.22 4.18
CA LYS A 104 -6.35 -2.47 3.61
C LYS A 104 -7.23 -2.88 2.44
N ASP A 105 -6.60 -3.24 1.33
CA ASP A 105 -7.26 -3.73 0.12
C ASP A 105 -7.26 -5.27 0.03
N LEU A 106 -7.75 -5.81 -1.09
CA LEU A 106 -7.82 -7.24 -1.35
C LEU A 106 -6.47 -7.87 -1.72
N SER A 107 -5.46 -7.06 -2.09
CA SER A 107 -4.07 -7.52 -2.21
C SER A 107 -3.41 -7.78 -0.84
N LEU A 108 -4.11 -7.42 0.25
CA LEU A 108 -3.71 -7.55 1.65
C LEU A 108 -2.53 -6.65 2.05
N VAL A 109 -2.47 -5.47 1.42
CA VAL A 109 -1.50 -4.43 1.69
C VAL A 109 -2.20 -3.27 2.38
N TRP A 110 -1.56 -2.74 3.42
CA TRP A 110 -1.97 -1.47 4.00
C TRP A 110 -1.49 -0.32 3.13
N ARG A 111 -2.43 0.52 2.74
CA ARG A 111 -2.26 1.69 1.89
C ARG A 111 -2.77 2.94 2.59
N VAL A 112 -2.48 4.09 2.02
CA VAL A 112 -3.08 5.37 2.41
C VAL A 112 -4.02 5.89 1.33
N ALA A 113 -5.22 6.33 1.69
CA ALA A 113 -6.12 6.95 0.73
C ALA A 113 -5.59 8.34 0.35
N SER A 114 -5.53 8.63 -0.96
CA SER A 114 -5.04 9.93 -1.44
C SER A 114 -6.14 10.99 -1.49
N HIS A 115 -7.38 10.60 -1.78
CA HIS A 115 -8.57 11.43 -1.82
C HIS A 115 -9.84 10.55 -1.72
N LEU A 116 -11.01 11.18 -1.67
CA LEU A 116 -12.32 10.54 -1.72
C LEU A 116 -13.03 11.03 -2.98
N VAL A 117 -13.76 10.16 -3.67
CA VAL A 117 -14.83 10.56 -4.58
C VAL A 117 -16.11 10.04 -3.95
N ALA A 118 -17.00 10.96 -3.57
CA ALA A 118 -18.31 10.67 -3.01
C ALA A 118 -19.30 11.63 -3.66
N THR A 119 -20.04 11.11 -4.64
CA THR A 119 -21.12 11.74 -5.39
C THR A 119 -22.35 10.82 -5.36
N ASP A 120 -23.48 11.26 -5.91
CA ASP A 120 -24.70 10.44 -5.94
C ASP A 120 -24.50 9.13 -6.73
N ASP A 121 -23.63 9.16 -7.74
CA ASP A 121 -23.41 8.03 -8.66
C ASP A 121 -22.10 7.26 -8.39
N GLU A 122 -21.22 7.79 -7.54
CA GLU A 122 -19.85 7.27 -7.42
C GLU A 122 -19.30 7.40 -5.98
N PHE A 123 -18.82 6.28 -5.42
CA PHE A 123 -18.20 6.24 -4.09
C PHE A 123 -16.94 5.37 -4.07
N TRP A 124 -15.76 5.99 -4.03
CA TRP A 124 -14.49 5.26 -3.90
C TRP A 124 -13.35 6.15 -3.37
N ILE A 125 -12.21 5.54 -3.06
CA ILE A 125 -11.02 6.23 -2.53
C ILE A 125 -9.86 6.22 -3.51
N GLY A 126 -9.21 7.37 -3.66
CA GLY A 126 -8.04 7.58 -4.49
C GLY A 126 -6.89 6.61 -4.24
N LYS A 127 -6.51 5.82 -5.24
CA LYS A 127 -5.58 4.68 -5.07
C LYS A 127 -4.10 4.96 -5.36
N GLY A 128 -3.75 6.08 -5.99
CA GLY A 128 -2.34 6.41 -6.25
C GLY A 128 -2.12 7.34 -7.42
N ALA A 129 -0.85 7.62 -7.72
CA ALA A 129 -0.42 8.40 -8.87
C ALA A 129 -0.97 7.84 -10.18
N VAL A 130 -1.01 8.66 -11.22
CA VAL A 130 -1.56 8.24 -12.53
C VAL A 130 -0.42 8.12 -13.54
N GLU A 131 -0.41 7.00 -14.26
CA GLU A 131 0.40 6.84 -15.47
C GLU A 131 -0.51 6.98 -16.69
N ARG A 132 -0.05 7.77 -17.67
CA ARG A 132 -0.75 8.03 -18.93
C ARG A 132 0.07 7.46 -20.09
N TRP A 133 -0.60 6.86 -21.06
CA TRP A 133 0.03 6.40 -22.31
C TRP A 133 -0.92 6.60 -23.48
N SER A 134 -0.37 6.59 -24.70
CA SER A 134 -1.17 6.67 -25.93
C SER A 134 -1.09 5.34 -26.66
N GLU A 135 -2.24 4.79 -27.04
CA GLU A 135 -2.36 3.53 -27.78
C GLU A 135 -3.46 3.68 -28.84
N ASN A 136 -3.16 3.32 -30.09
CA ASN A 136 -4.09 3.44 -31.22
C ASN A 136 -4.74 4.84 -31.39
N GLY A 137 -4.05 5.91 -30.99
CA GLY A 137 -4.56 7.28 -31.07
C GLY A 137 -5.41 7.73 -29.87
N TYR A 138 -5.65 6.85 -28.90
CA TYR A 138 -6.39 7.15 -27.67
C TYR A 138 -5.44 7.37 -26.50
N GLU A 139 -5.80 8.30 -25.60
CA GLU A 139 -5.11 8.48 -24.33
C GLU A 139 -5.72 7.55 -23.28
N HIS A 140 -4.88 6.74 -22.67
CA HIS A 140 -5.25 5.86 -21.57
C HIS A 140 -4.56 6.33 -20.30
N ALA A 141 -5.24 6.12 -19.18
CA ALA A 141 -4.72 6.45 -17.87
C ALA A 141 -5.01 5.31 -16.89
N ARG A 142 -4.06 5.01 -16.01
CA ARG A 142 -4.25 4.06 -14.92
C ARG A 142 -3.71 4.59 -13.61
N SER A 143 -4.32 4.20 -12.50
CA SER A 143 -3.79 4.47 -11.17
C SER A 143 -2.69 3.46 -10.83
N VAL A 144 -1.50 3.96 -10.50
CA VAL A 144 -0.38 3.17 -9.99
C VAL A 144 -0.58 2.99 -8.49
N GLU A 145 -1.37 1.99 -8.13
CA GLU A 145 -1.84 1.82 -6.74
C GLU A 145 -0.68 1.69 -5.75
N SER A 146 0.43 1.07 -6.16
CA SER A 146 1.63 0.86 -5.34
C SER A 146 2.22 2.15 -4.75
N THR A 147 1.87 3.31 -5.33
CA THR A 147 2.28 4.61 -4.81
C THR A 147 1.58 5.00 -3.49
N THR A 148 0.51 4.30 -3.11
CA THR A 148 -0.12 4.46 -1.80
C THR A 148 0.31 3.40 -0.79
N ASP A 149 1.16 2.45 -1.15
CA ASP A 149 1.61 1.40 -0.24
C ASP A 149 2.36 2.01 0.94
N LEU A 150 1.89 1.72 2.16
CA LEU A 150 2.63 2.05 3.35
C LEU A 150 3.94 1.25 3.40
N PRO A 151 5.00 1.76 4.03
CA PRO A 151 6.28 1.08 4.16
C PRO A 151 6.17 -0.40 4.53
N LEU A 152 6.88 -1.29 3.84
CA LEU A 152 6.83 -2.72 4.13
C LEU A 152 7.20 -3.04 5.59
N GLU A 153 8.03 -2.21 6.22
CA GLU A 153 8.41 -2.26 7.64
C GLU A 153 7.24 -2.10 8.62
N MET A 154 6.12 -1.48 8.22
CA MET A 154 4.98 -1.24 9.11
C MET A 154 3.77 -2.13 8.85
N GLN A 155 3.81 -2.90 7.76
CA GLN A 155 2.70 -3.77 7.34
C GLN A 155 2.33 -4.79 8.44
N THR A 156 3.32 -5.45 9.05
CA THR A 156 3.08 -6.42 10.14
C THR A 156 2.48 -5.75 11.37
N ALA A 157 2.95 -4.56 11.76
CA ALA A 157 2.40 -3.83 12.90
C ALA A 157 0.91 -3.48 12.71
N LEU A 158 0.55 -3.00 11.53
CA LEU A 158 -0.84 -2.68 11.20
C LEU A 158 -1.72 -3.93 11.19
N GLU A 159 -1.22 -5.07 10.71
CA GLU A 159 -1.93 -6.34 10.84
C GLU A 159 -2.15 -6.75 12.30
N THR A 160 -1.13 -6.68 13.13
CA THR A 160 -1.26 -6.99 14.56
C THR A 160 -2.33 -6.12 15.21
N LEU A 161 -2.32 -4.81 14.95
CA LEU A 161 -3.32 -3.89 15.48
C LEU A 161 -4.72 -4.20 14.96
N ASN A 162 -4.84 -4.53 13.68
CA ASN A 162 -6.11 -4.84 13.05
C ASN A 162 -6.74 -6.13 13.61
N HIS A 163 -5.94 -7.19 13.77
CA HIS A 163 -6.38 -8.49 14.30
C HIS A 163 -6.62 -8.47 15.82
N SER A 164 -5.97 -7.57 16.55
CA SER A 164 -6.19 -7.41 18.00
C SER A 164 -7.61 -6.93 18.36
N GLN A 165 -8.39 -6.45 17.38
CA GLN A 165 -9.69 -5.84 17.60
C GLN A 165 -10.82 -6.83 17.42
N ARG A 166 -11.54 -7.09 18.53
CA ARG A 166 -12.71 -7.98 18.55
C ARG A 166 -13.91 -7.40 17.79
N ARG A 167 -14.12 -6.08 17.87
CA ARG A 167 -15.23 -5.37 17.22
C ARG A 167 -14.69 -4.13 16.52
N VAL A 168 -15.12 -3.95 15.28
CA VAL A 168 -14.78 -2.81 14.43
C VAL A 168 -16.03 -1.96 14.27
N LEU A 169 -15.91 -0.68 14.60
CA LEU A 169 -17.03 0.25 14.51
C LEU A 169 -17.27 0.64 13.04
N THR A 170 -18.54 0.71 12.66
CA THR A 170 -18.92 1.32 11.37
C THR A 170 -18.78 2.83 11.47
N ASP A 171 -18.22 3.46 10.44
CA ASP A 171 -17.94 4.89 10.39
C ASP A 171 -17.91 5.40 8.94
N GLU A 172 -19.02 6.00 8.53
CA GLU A 172 -19.15 6.63 7.20
C GLU A 172 -18.51 8.02 7.15
N ARG A 173 -18.45 8.72 8.29
CA ARG A 173 -18.10 10.15 8.36
C ARG A 173 -16.59 10.39 8.29
N ALA A 174 -15.77 9.44 8.79
CA ALA A 174 -14.32 9.62 8.87
C ALA A 174 -13.66 9.97 7.52
N LEU A 175 -14.15 9.38 6.42
CA LEU A 175 -13.59 9.62 5.09
C LEU A 175 -13.82 11.08 4.67
N HIS A 176 -15.03 11.61 4.85
CA HIS A 176 -15.41 12.98 4.52
C HIS A 176 -14.63 14.03 5.34
N LEU A 177 -14.47 13.79 6.65
CA LEU A 177 -13.74 14.71 7.52
C LEU A 177 -12.25 14.81 7.17
N ILE A 178 -11.64 13.70 6.74
CA ILE A 178 -10.18 13.60 6.61
C ILE A 178 -9.72 13.80 5.16
N LEU A 179 -10.41 13.16 4.22
CA LEU A 179 -10.03 13.13 2.81
C LEU A 179 -10.68 14.28 2.06
N LYS A 180 -9.93 14.86 1.12
CA LYS A 180 -10.49 15.85 0.21
C LYS A 180 -11.43 15.15 -0.76
N ASN A 181 -12.72 15.55 -0.76
CA ASN A 181 -13.67 15.07 -1.76
C ASN A 181 -13.28 15.63 -3.14
N ALA A 182 -13.32 14.78 -4.15
CA ALA A 182 -12.97 15.07 -5.52
C ALA A 182 -14.23 15.04 -6.41
N PRO A 183 -14.21 15.76 -7.54
CA PRO A 183 -15.29 15.65 -8.52
C PRO A 183 -15.34 14.23 -9.11
N HIS A 184 -16.52 13.88 -9.64
CA HIS A 184 -16.78 12.63 -10.35
C HIS A 184 -15.69 12.30 -11.37
N GLY A 185 -15.32 11.03 -11.48
CA GLY A 185 -14.35 10.50 -12.44
C GLY A 185 -12.88 10.91 -12.19
N ARG A 186 -12.57 11.65 -11.13
CA ARG A 186 -11.19 12.06 -10.86
C ARG A 186 -10.35 10.89 -10.37
N ILE A 187 -9.46 10.39 -11.21
CA ILE A 187 -8.48 9.36 -10.82
C ILE A 187 -7.19 9.92 -10.20
N GLU A 188 -6.83 11.16 -10.51
CA GLU A 188 -5.52 11.73 -10.14
C GLU A 188 -5.50 12.29 -8.72
N PRO A 189 -4.50 11.93 -7.88
CA PRO A 189 -4.34 12.55 -6.57
C PRO A 189 -4.10 14.06 -6.62
N TYR A 190 -4.20 14.73 -5.48
CA TYR A 190 -3.88 16.15 -5.37
C TYR A 190 -2.36 16.39 -5.27
N ARG A 191 -1.94 17.64 -5.52
CA ARG A 191 -0.51 18.02 -5.59
C ARG A 191 0.25 17.74 -4.30
N ASP A 192 -0.39 17.80 -3.14
CA ASP A 192 0.25 17.50 -1.85
C ASP A 192 0.60 16.01 -1.68
N PHE A 193 -0.04 15.12 -2.45
CA PHE A 193 0.34 13.71 -2.54
C PHE A 193 1.47 13.47 -3.55
N ILE A 194 1.37 14.08 -4.74
CA ILE A 194 2.27 13.79 -5.88
C ILE A 194 3.59 14.58 -5.82
N ALA A 195 3.55 15.86 -5.44
CA ALA A 195 4.73 16.73 -5.52
C ALA A 195 5.97 16.20 -4.77
N PRO A 196 5.86 15.58 -3.57
CA PRO A 196 7.02 14.98 -2.91
C PRO A 196 7.71 13.89 -3.76
N ARG A 197 6.93 13.10 -4.50
CA ARG A 197 7.43 12.04 -5.39
C ARG A 197 8.08 12.63 -6.64
N GLU A 198 7.48 13.66 -7.24
CA GLU A 198 8.08 14.39 -8.37
C GLU A 198 9.43 15.02 -7.98
N ILE A 199 9.51 15.66 -6.81
CA ILE A 199 10.74 16.24 -6.27
C ILE A 199 11.80 15.15 -6.06
N ALA A 200 11.42 13.98 -5.54
CA ALA A 200 12.33 12.86 -5.39
C ALA A 200 12.80 12.33 -6.76
N ALA A 201 11.88 12.12 -7.71
CA ALA A 201 12.17 11.66 -9.06
C ALA A 201 13.05 12.64 -9.85
N ALA A 202 12.98 13.94 -9.60
CA ALA A 202 13.86 14.94 -10.20
C ALA A 202 15.33 14.77 -9.76
N ARG A 203 15.60 14.18 -8.58
CA ARG A 203 16.96 14.00 -8.04
C ARG A 203 17.60 12.72 -8.61
N PRO A 204 18.69 12.78 -9.40
CA PRO A 204 19.31 11.59 -9.99
C PRO A 204 19.70 10.52 -8.95
N ARG A 205 20.13 10.94 -7.76
CA ARG A 205 20.52 10.06 -6.65
C ARG A 205 19.38 9.26 -6.01
N ALA A 206 18.13 9.71 -6.21
CA ALA A 206 16.92 9.08 -5.68
C ALA A 206 16.29 8.11 -6.68
N ARG A 207 16.79 8.04 -7.92
CA ARG A 207 16.26 7.14 -8.95
C ARG A 207 16.80 5.71 -8.78
N ILE A 208 15.94 4.77 -8.40
CA ILE A 208 16.26 3.35 -8.46
C ILE A 208 16.44 2.94 -9.92
N HIS A 209 17.56 2.27 -10.22
CA HIS A 209 17.97 1.92 -11.59
C HIS A 209 17.84 3.07 -12.61
N ALA A 210 18.24 4.28 -12.20
CA ALA A 210 18.12 5.50 -13.03
C ALA A 210 16.68 5.84 -13.47
N GLY A 211 15.67 5.30 -12.79
CA GLY A 211 14.25 5.52 -13.08
C GLY A 211 13.68 4.53 -14.08
N ARG A 212 14.47 3.53 -14.50
CA ARG A 212 14.04 2.45 -15.40
C ARG A 212 13.52 1.25 -14.60
N ARG A 213 12.78 0.37 -15.27
CA ARG A 213 12.21 -0.85 -14.70
C ARG A 213 13.30 -1.79 -14.17
N VAL A 214 13.08 -2.37 -13.00
CA VAL A 214 13.98 -3.37 -12.38
C VAL A 214 13.56 -4.81 -12.64
N ALA A 215 12.28 -5.02 -12.99
CA ALA A 215 11.72 -6.30 -13.39
C ALA A 215 10.74 -6.07 -14.55
N PHE A 216 10.79 -6.92 -15.57
CA PHE A 216 9.97 -6.78 -16.77
C PHE A 216 9.77 -8.12 -17.51
N PHE A 217 8.72 -8.22 -18.30
CA PHE A 217 8.47 -9.36 -19.19
C PHE A 217 9.06 -9.07 -20.56
N SER A 218 9.91 -9.98 -21.08
CA SER A 218 10.48 -9.80 -22.43
C SER A 218 9.52 -10.19 -23.56
N ARG A 219 8.38 -10.81 -23.24
CA ARG A 219 7.30 -11.16 -24.18
C ARG A 219 5.96 -10.87 -23.52
N LYS A 220 5.03 -10.25 -24.26
CA LYS A 220 3.66 -9.99 -23.81
C LYS A 220 2.96 -11.31 -23.48
N ASN A 221 2.17 -11.33 -22.40
CA ASN A 221 1.38 -12.50 -21.96
C ASN A 221 2.20 -13.80 -21.77
N ASP A 222 3.51 -13.73 -21.54
CA ASP A 222 4.34 -14.90 -21.23
C ASP A 222 5.02 -14.77 -19.86
N PRO A 223 4.50 -15.46 -18.82
CA PRO A 223 5.04 -15.35 -17.46
C PRO A 223 6.46 -15.93 -17.34
N ALA A 224 6.86 -16.87 -18.20
CA ALA A 224 8.20 -17.43 -18.21
C ALA A 224 9.25 -16.45 -18.75
N SER A 225 8.81 -15.36 -19.40
CA SER A 225 9.67 -14.32 -19.95
C SER A 225 10.10 -13.25 -18.93
N LEU A 226 9.67 -13.37 -17.67
CA LEU A 226 10.05 -12.47 -16.58
C LEU A 226 11.57 -12.40 -16.41
N LYS A 227 12.12 -11.19 -16.43
CA LYS A 227 13.53 -10.90 -16.19
C LYS A 227 13.69 -9.85 -15.11
N PHE A 228 14.77 -9.98 -14.34
CA PHE A 228 15.22 -8.97 -13.39
C PHE A 228 16.52 -8.33 -13.91
N VAL A 229 16.66 -7.03 -13.70
CA VAL A 229 17.95 -6.37 -13.84
C VAL A 229 18.89 -6.95 -12.79
N ASN A 230 20.15 -7.16 -13.15
CA ASN A 230 21.16 -7.78 -12.27
C ASN A 230 21.19 -7.12 -10.88
N GLY A 231 21.11 -7.96 -9.84
CA GLY A 231 21.09 -7.56 -8.44
C GLY A 231 19.73 -7.10 -7.91
N PHE A 232 18.69 -6.93 -8.74
CA PHE A 232 17.36 -6.53 -8.26
C PHE A 232 16.42 -7.70 -7.98
N ALA A 233 16.77 -8.92 -8.39
CA ALA A 233 15.99 -10.10 -8.04
C ALA A 233 15.89 -10.29 -6.51
N PRO A 234 14.78 -10.85 -5.98
CA PRO A 234 14.67 -11.22 -4.57
C PRO A 234 15.77 -12.22 -4.15
N ASP A 235 16.49 -11.93 -3.07
CA ASP A 235 17.50 -12.83 -2.53
C ASP A 235 16.86 -13.83 -1.56
N PHE A 236 16.44 -14.98 -2.07
CA PHE A 236 15.84 -16.04 -1.24
C PHE A 236 16.82 -16.76 -0.30
N ARG A 237 18.14 -16.53 -0.43
CA ARG A 237 19.14 -17.22 0.40
C ARG A 237 19.50 -16.40 1.62
N ARG A 238 19.72 -15.10 1.45
CA ARG A 238 20.20 -14.19 2.50
C ARG A 238 19.34 -12.93 2.63
N GLY A 239 18.31 -12.77 1.80
CA GLY A 239 17.47 -11.57 1.72
C GLY A 239 16.24 -11.60 2.59
N ILE A 240 15.84 -12.76 3.13
CA ILE A 240 14.68 -12.87 4.01
C ILE A 240 15.02 -12.19 5.35
N VAL A 241 14.44 -11.01 5.57
CA VAL A 241 14.65 -10.23 6.80
C VAL A 241 13.51 -10.36 7.80
N GLU A 242 12.38 -10.90 7.36
CA GLU A 242 11.22 -11.08 8.22
C GLU A 242 10.30 -12.17 7.68
N THR A 243 9.69 -12.90 8.61
CA THR A 243 8.56 -13.78 8.35
C THR A 243 7.50 -13.50 9.40
N SER A 244 6.26 -13.29 8.97
CA SER A 244 5.13 -13.09 9.88
C SER A 244 3.92 -13.89 9.42
N ARG A 245 3.02 -14.17 10.37
CA ARG A 245 1.77 -14.90 10.12
C ARG A 245 0.59 -13.94 10.20
N SER A 246 -0.41 -14.20 9.38
CA SER A 246 -1.70 -13.51 9.39
C SER A 246 -2.79 -14.49 9.00
N SER A 247 -4.01 -13.99 8.79
CA SER A 247 -5.09 -14.76 8.20
C SER A 247 -5.94 -13.90 7.27
N SER A 248 -6.52 -14.52 6.25
CA SER A 248 -7.53 -13.93 5.41
C SER A 248 -8.54 -14.99 5.00
N ARG A 249 -9.82 -14.75 5.28
CA ARG A 249 -10.91 -15.62 4.82
C ARG A 249 -10.96 -15.69 3.29
N LEU A 250 -10.66 -14.56 2.61
CA LEU A 250 -10.59 -14.43 1.15
C LEU A 250 -9.66 -15.49 0.52
N TYR A 251 -8.54 -15.75 1.21
CA TYR A 251 -7.49 -16.65 0.72
C TYR A 251 -7.43 -17.96 1.51
N GLY A 252 -8.56 -18.42 2.05
CA GLY A 252 -8.65 -19.75 2.66
C GLY A 252 -8.01 -19.89 4.05
N GLY A 253 -7.85 -18.79 4.79
CA GLY A 253 -7.45 -18.81 6.20
C GLY A 253 -5.99 -18.40 6.43
N PRO A 254 -5.09 -19.29 6.89
CA PRO A 254 -3.73 -18.92 7.30
C PRO A 254 -2.90 -18.30 6.17
N LEU A 255 -2.15 -17.24 6.50
CA LEU A 255 -1.23 -16.56 5.59
C LEU A 255 0.17 -16.48 6.18
N ARG A 256 1.18 -16.66 5.34
CA ARG A 256 2.58 -16.35 5.65
C ARG A 256 3.03 -15.16 4.82
N ARG A 257 3.73 -14.22 5.44
CA ARG A 257 4.23 -12.98 4.85
C ARG A 257 5.75 -12.97 4.96
N PHE A 258 6.44 -12.63 3.88
CA PHE A 258 7.90 -12.63 3.85
C PHE A 258 8.40 -11.31 3.28
N ARG A 259 9.17 -10.58 4.08
CA ARG A 259 9.88 -9.40 3.61
C ARG A 259 11.27 -9.80 3.17
N ILE A 260 11.55 -9.59 1.88
CA ILE A 260 12.73 -10.12 1.22
C ILE A 260 13.44 -9.00 0.48
N LEU A 261 14.71 -8.79 0.79
CA LEU A 261 15.56 -7.82 0.11
C LEU A 261 15.97 -8.32 -1.27
N SER A 262 16.21 -7.41 -2.21
CA SER A 262 16.91 -7.74 -3.45
C SER A 262 18.36 -8.16 -3.17
N GLU A 263 18.99 -8.87 -4.11
CA GLU A 263 20.40 -9.26 -4.03
C GLU A 263 21.34 -8.08 -3.73
N ASN A 264 21.10 -6.93 -4.36
CA ASN A 264 21.85 -5.69 -4.15
C ASN A 264 21.36 -4.86 -2.95
N ARG A 265 20.33 -5.32 -2.24
CA ARG A 265 19.77 -4.72 -1.02
C ARG A 265 19.18 -3.31 -1.17
N ARG A 266 18.96 -2.86 -2.41
CA ARG A 266 18.44 -1.52 -2.71
C ARG A 266 16.92 -1.43 -2.69
N ILE A 267 16.25 -2.57 -2.85
CA ILE A 267 14.79 -2.68 -2.80
C ILE A 267 14.40 -3.87 -1.93
N GLN A 268 13.14 -3.90 -1.55
CA GLN A 268 12.51 -4.97 -0.78
C GLN A 268 11.19 -5.36 -1.42
N TYR A 269 10.87 -6.63 -1.28
CA TYR A 269 9.65 -7.28 -1.72
C TYR A 269 8.88 -7.77 -0.51
N LEU A 270 7.56 -7.82 -0.64
CA LEU A 270 6.71 -8.56 0.28
C LEU A 270 6.04 -9.70 -0.49
N PHE A 271 6.39 -10.93 -0.15
CA PHE A 271 5.74 -12.13 -0.66
C PHE A 271 4.62 -12.53 0.29
N LEU A 272 3.47 -12.88 -0.28
CA LEU A 272 2.34 -13.43 0.45
C LEU A 272 2.13 -14.88 0.00
N ALA A 273 1.97 -15.77 0.96
CA ALA A 273 1.71 -17.18 0.74
C ALA A 273 0.45 -17.60 1.50
N ALA A 274 -0.56 -17.96 0.73
CA ALA A 274 -1.81 -18.57 1.18
C ALA A 274 -1.80 -20.08 0.85
N PRO A 275 -2.79 -20.86 1.28
CA PRO A 275 -2.87 -22.28 0.96
C PRO A 275 -2.86 -22.58 -0.55
N ARG A 276 -3.52 -21.74 -1.36
CA ARG A 276 -3.63 -21.93 -2.82
C ARG A 276 -2.76 -20.97 -3.64
N HIS A 277 -2.52 -19.76 -3.13
CA HIS A 277 -1.89 -18.68 -3.89
C HIS A 277 -0.57 -18.23 -3.29
N VAL A 278 0.36 -17.84 -4.17
CA VAL A 278 1.56 -17.09 -3.77
C VAL A 278 1.69 -15.92 -4.74
N TRP A 279 1.83 -14.71 -4.22
CA TRP A 279 1.98 -13.50 -5.02
C TRP A 279 2.96 -12.52 -4.37
N ILE A 280 3.32 -11.48 -5.13
CA ILE A 280 4.32 -10.49 -4.75
C ILE A 280 3.63 -9.12 -4.71
N ILE A 281 3.90 -8.37 -3.65
CA ILE A 281 3.50 -6.97 -3.55
C ILE A 281 4.57 -6.10 -4.23
N PRO A 282 4.18 -5.01 -4.93
CA PRO A 282 5.11 -4.12 -5.61
C PRO A 282 6.31 -3.74 -4.72
N PRO A 283 7.54 -3.74 -5.28
CA PRO A 283 8.74 -3.53 -4.49
C PRO A 283 8.84 -2.09 -4.01
N GLN A 284 9.46 -1.91 -2.85
CA GLN A 284 9.76 -0.61 -2.28
C GLN A 284 11.26 -0.38 -2.17
N ALA A 285 11.71 0.85 -2.38
CA ALA A 285 13.10 1.22 -2.13
C ALA A 285 13.43 1.08 -0.63
N THR A 286 14.66 0.68 -0.30
CA THR A 286 15.14 0.60 1.09
C THR A 286 15.60 1.97 1.64
N THR A 287 15.00 3.07 1.19
CA THR A 287 15.33 4.42 1.68
C THR A 287 14.57 4.73 2.98
N THR A 288 14.63 5.95 3.51
CA THR A 288 13.93 6.30 4.76
C THR A 288 13.02 7.53 4.63
N GLU A 289 13.02 8.16 3.45
CA GLU A 289 12.27 9.39 3.19
C GLU A 289 10.79 9.07 2.98
N LEU A 290 9.95 9.57 3.89
CA LEU A 290 8.48 9.42 3.85
C LEU A 290 7.82 10.80 3.63
N SER A 291 6.70 10.79 2.91
CA SER A 291 5.84 11.97 2.73
C SER A 291 4.96 12.25 3.96
N SER A 292 4.21 13.36 3.94
CA SER A 292 3.15 13.64 4.92
C SER A 292 2.00 12.63 4.90
N TYR A 293 1.95 11.75 3.89
CA TYR A 293 1.03 10.63 3.80
C TYR A 293 1.58 9.35 4.44
N GLY A 294 2.83 9.35 4.92
CA GLY A 294 3.47 8.18 5.51
C GLY A 294 4.03 7.18 4.50
N VAL A 295 3.87 7.44 3.20
CA VAL A 295 4.38 6.59 2.11
C VAL A 295 5.76 7.04 1.64
N ARG A 296 6.52 6.10 1.09
CA ARG A 296 7.82 6.37 0.47
C ARG A 296 7.65 7.31 -0.73
N VAL A 297 8.60 8.21 -0.92
CA VAL A 297 8.62 9.13 -2.07
C VAL A 297 9.47 8.62 -3.23
N ILE A 298 10.25 7.57 -3.02
CA ILE A 298 11.15 6.98 -4.02
C ILE A 298 10.52 5.74 -4.63
N ASP A 299 10.30 5.79 -5.93
CA ASP A 299 9.67 4.73 -6.69
C ASP A 299 10.63 3.63 -7.15
N VAL A 300 10.09 2.42 -7.25
CA VAL A 300 10.72 1.27 -7.91
C VAL A 300 9.80 0.86 -9.05
N LYS A 301 10.25 1.10 -10.29
CA LYS A 301 9.47 0.72 -11.46
C LYS A 301 9.65 -0.77 -11.77
N ALA A 302 8.56 -1.47 -12.02
CA ALA A 302 8.53 -2.85 -12.48
C ALA A 302 7.20 -3.10 -13.22
N ASP A 303 7.15 -4.13 -14.06
CA ASP A 303 5.91 -4.48 -14.77
C ASP A 303 4.84 -4.96 -13.78
N GLU A 304 3.63 -4.39 -13.90
CA GLU A 304 2.52 -4.62 -12.96
C GLU A 304 2.02 -6.07 -12.97
N ASP A 305 2.11 -6.76 -14.11
CA ASP A 305 1.73 -8.18 -14.22
C ASP A 305 2.55 -9.09 -13.27
N LEU A 306 3.68 -8.61 -12.73
CA LEU A 306 4.43 -9.33 -11.69
C LEU A 306 3.68 -9.37 -10.35
N PHE A 307 2.76 -8.45 -10.11
CA PHE A 307 2.15 -8.16 -8.82
C PHE A 307 0.65 -8.47 -8.74
N VAL A 308 0.13 -9.25 -9.70
CA VAL A 308 -1.26 -9.70 -9.70
C VAL A 308 -1.53 -10.49 -8.40
N PRO A 309 -2.55 -10.13 -7.60
CA PRO A 309 -2.92 -10.90 -6.41
C PRO A 309 -3.53 -12.25 -6.79
N GLY A 310 -3.78 -13.12 -5.81
CA GLY A 310 -4.34 -14.46 -6.09
C GLY A 310 -5.73 -14.44 -6.73
N TYR A 311 -6.50 -13.37 -6.50
CA TYR A 311 -7.77 -13.09 -7.18
C TYR A 311 -7.76 -11.64 -7.67
N GLU A 312 -8.14 -11.43 -8.92
CA GLU A 312 -8.19 -10.07 -9.49
C GLU A 312 -9.40 -9.87 -10.39
N TYR A 313 -9.76 -8.60 -10.65
CA TYR A 313 -10.90 -8.21 -11.48
C TYR A 313 -10.89 -8.90 -12.85
N HIS A 314 -12.03 -9.51 -13.17
CA HIS A 314 -12.31 -10.22 -14.41
C HIS A 314 -13.84 -10.32 -14.59
N TYR A 315 -14.43 -9.38 -15.34
CA TYR A 315 -15.88 -9.27 -15.53
C TYR A 315 -16.22 -8.68 -16.90
N ILE A 316 -17.46 -8.90 -17.36
CA ILE A 316 -17.99 -8.21 -18.54
C ILE A 316 -18.42 -6.82 -18.12
N ASP A 317 -17.83 -5.80 -18.75
CA ASP A 317 -18.17 -4.41 -18.55
C ASP A 317 -19.38 -4.06 -19.41
N ASP A 318 -20.56 -4.13 -18.80
CA ASP A 318 -21.85 -3.85 -19.43
C ASP A 318 -22.08 -2.33 -19.62
N GLU A 319 -21.16 -1.45 -19.18
CA GLU A 319 -21.23 -0.01 -19.44
C GLU A 319 -20.68 0.36 -20.82
N LEU A 320 -19.91 -0.53 -21.45
CA LEU A 320 -19.40 -0.38 -22.81
C LEU A 320 -20.40 -0.93 -23.82
N GLU A 321 -20.45 -0.31 -25.01
CA GLU A 321 -21.26 -0.82 -26.12
C GLU A 321 -20.45 -1.10 -27.39
N PRO A 322 -20.26 -2.38 -27.77
CA PRO A 322 -20.77 -3.61 -27.12
C PRO A 322 -20.08 -3.90 -25.77
N PRO A 323 -20.67 -4.73 -24.87
CA PRO A 323 -20.02 -5.11 -23.62
C PRO A 323 -18.68 -5.79 -23.87
N GLU A 324 -17.64 -5.36 -23.16
CA GLU A 324 -16.29 -5.90 -23.32
C GLU A 324 -15.80 -6.60 -22.05
N LEU A 325 -14.94 -7.60 -22.22
CA LEU A 325 -14.32 -8.27 -21.07
C LEU A 325 -13.24 -7.36 -20.47
N PHE A 326 -13.50 -6.84 -19.28
CA PHE A 326 -12.48 -6.20 -18.46
C PHE A 326 -11.71 -7.24 -17.65
N SER A 327 -10.38 -7.27 -17.80
CA SER A 327 -9.51 -8.17 -17.04
C SER A 327 -8.21 -7.49 -16.63
N GLN A 328 -7.91 -7.55 -15.34
CA GLN A 328 -6.60 -7.20 -14.79
C GLN A 328 -5.68 -8.42 -14.64
N ILE A 329 -6.17 -9.62 -14.98
CA ILE A 329 -5.36 -10.82 -15.13
C ILE A 329 -4.86 -10.87 -16.58
N PRO A 330 -3.56 -11.17 -16.82
CA PRO A 330 -3.03 -11.33 -18.17
C PRO A 330 -3.86 -12.30 -19.02
N GLU A 331 -4.01 -11.94 -20.29
CA GLU A 331 -4.90 -12.60 -21.24
C GLU A 331 -4.66 -14.12 -21.31
N GLY A 332 -5.74 -14.91 -21.23
CA GLY A 332 -5.67 -16.37 -21.26
C GLY A 332 -5.26 -17.04 -19.94
N PHE A 333 -5.11 -16.28 -18.84
CA PHE A 333 -4.74 -16.83 -17.53
C PHE A 333 -5.79 -16.68 -16.43
N ALA A 334 -6.93 -16.04 -16.72
CA ALA A 334 -8.04 -16.00 -15.77
C ALA A 334 -8.60 -17.43 -15.55
N GLY A 335 -8.69 -17.83 -14.29
CA GLY A 335 -9.28 -19.09 -13.87
C GLY A 335 -10.78 -18.96 -13.58
N THR A 336 -11.27 -19.83 -12.69
CA THR A 336 -12.65 -19.78 -12.22
C THR A 336 -12.95 -18.46 -11.49
N GLN A 337 -14.18 -17.96 -11.64
CA GLN A 337 -14.68 -16.85 -10.84
C GLN A 337 -14.60 -17.16 -9.35
N ALA A 338 -14.39 -16.13 -8.54
CA ALA A 338 -14.26 -16.25 -7.10
C ALA A 338 -15.63 -16.41 -6.44
N ASP A 339 -15.78 -17.40 -5.55
CA ASP A 339 -17.04 -17.70 -4.86
C ASP A 339 -17.56 -16.53 -4.00
N PHE A 340 -16.69 -15.60 -3.61
CA PHE A 340 -17.02 -14.47 -2.73
C PHE A 340 -17.30 -13.16 -3.48
N ASP A 341 -16.96 -13.08 -4.77
CA ASP A 341 -17.08 -11.87 -5.59
C ASP A 341 -17.06 -12.26 -7.08
N SER A 342 -18.22 -12.18 -7.73
CA SER A 342 -18.40 -12.56 -9.14
C SER A 342 -17.62 -11.67 -10.11
N THR A 343 -17.15 -10.50 -9.66
CA THR A 343 -16.34 -9.60 -10.50
C THR A 343 -14.85 -9.98 -10.53
N ARG A 344 -14.46 -11.06 -9.84
CA ARG A 344 -13.07 -11.50 -9.69
C ARG A 344 -12.87 -12.94 -10.14
N ALA A 345 -11.68 -13.24 -10.64
CA ALA A 345 -11.27 -14.59 -11.02
C ALA A 345 -9.94 -15.01 -10.38
N ASP A 346 -9.72 -16.31 -10.28
CA ASP A 346 -8.48 -16.92 -9.80
C ASP A 346 -7.32 -16.65 -10.78
N ALA A 347 -6.23 -16.04 -10.29
CA ALA A 347 -5.05 -15.72 -11.10
C ALA A 347 -3.92 -16.76 -10.97
N SER A 348 -4.19 -17.92 -10.37
CA SER A 348 -3.15 -18.91 -10.06
C SER A 348 -2.47 -19.47 -11.32
N ALA A 349 -3.17 -19.54 -12.46
CA ALA A 349 -2.57 -20.01 -13.72
C ALA A 349 -1.40 -19.11 -14.17
N TRP A 350 -1.52 -17.80 -13.99
CA TRP A 350 -0.43 -16.85 -14.23
C TRP A 350 0.66 -17.00 -13.17
N LEU A 351 0.28 -16.89 -11.89
CA LEU A 351 1.21 -16.87 -10.75
C LEU A 351 2.07 -18.13 -10.67
N ASN A 352 1.49 -19.30 -10.93
CA ASN A 352 2.18 -20.59 -10.88
C ASN A 352 3.25 -20.76 -11.97
N LYS A 353 3.16 -19.98 -13.05
CA LYS A 353 4.13 -20.02 -14.15
C LYS A 353 5.25 -18.98 -14.00
N LEU A 354 5.10 -17.97 -13.14
CA LEU A 354 6.17 -17.01 -12.85
C LEU A 354 7.40 -17.73 -12.28
N PRO A 355 8.59 -17.59 -12.91
CA PRO A 355 9.82 -18.24 -12.45
C PRO A 355 10.16 -17.92 -10.99
N ILE A 356 9.92 -16.67 -10.58
CA ILE A 356 10.23 -16.19 -9.24
C ILE A 356 9.32 -16.80 -8.16
N ILE A 357 8.04 -17.03 -8.47
CA ILE A 357 7.09 -17.70 -7.57
C ILE A 357 7.46 -19.19 -7.42
N ARG A 358 7.80 -19.85 -8.53
CA ARG A 358 8.28 -21.24 -8.53
C ARG A 358 9.53 -21.39 -7.67
N GLU A 359 10.48 -20.47 -7.82
CA GLU A 359 11.70 -20.46 -7.05
C GLU A 359 11.45 -20.19 -5.56
N PHE A 360 10.61 -19.22 -5.24
CA PHE A 360 10.19 -18.94 -3.87
C PHE A 360 9.56 -20.16 -3.19
N ARG A 361 8.63 -20.84 -3.87
CA ARG A 361 8.03 -22.08 -3.34
C ARG A 361 9.09 -23.15 -3.06
N ARG A 362 10.04 -23.34 -3.98
CA ARG A 362 11.09 -24.35 -3.85
C ARG A 362 12.09 -24.02 -2.74
N ARG A 363 12.55 -22.77 -2.65
CA ARG A 363 13.64 -22.37 -1.74
C ARG A 363 13.16 -21.91 -0.37
N VAL A 364 11.96 -21.33 -0.28
CA VAL A 364 11.47 -20.74 0.97
C VAL A 364 10.41 -21.61 1.60
N LEU A 365 9.33 -21.91 0.88
CA LEU A 365 8.18 -22.62 1.47
C LEU A 365 8.48 -24.10 1.74
N ARG A 366 9.08 -24.82 0.78
CA ARG A 366 9.39 -26.25 0.94
C ARG A 366 10.50 -26.52 1.96
N GLN A 367 11.48 -25.63 2.06
CA GLN A 367 12.60 -25.78 2.99
C GLN A 367 12.24 -25.34 4.42
N ASN A 368 11.13 -24.63 4.60
CA ASN A 368 10.66 -24.15 5.90
C ASN A 368 9.13 -24.31 6.00
N PRO A 369 8.61 -25.55 6.13
CA PRO A 369 7.18 -25.77 6.30
C PRO A 369 6.65 -25.08 7.57
N ASP A 370 7.47 -25.02 8.63
CA ASP A 370 7.04 -24.58 9.97
C ASP A 370 7.40 -23.13 10.36
N ARG A 371 8.06 -22.35 9.49
CA ARG A 371 8.29 -20.90 9.72
C ARG A 371 7.06 -20.09 9.33
#